data_AF-A0A1A9HGT3-F1
#
_entry.id   AF-A0A1A9HGT3-F1
#
_cell.length_a   1.000
_cell.length_b   1.000
_cell.length_c   1.000
_cell.angle_alpha   90.00
_cell.angle_beta   90.00
_cell.angle_gamma   90.00
#
_symmetry.space_group_name_H-M   'P 1'
#
loop_
_entity.id
_entity.type
_entity.pdbx_description
1 polymer ?
#
loop_
_entity_poly.entity_id
_entity_poly.type
_entity_poly.pdbx_seq_one_letter_code
_entity_poly.pdbx_strand_id
1 'polypeptide(L)'
;MPPEHPADASTVDPSVERHADEDQPLSQSAFVCGEVTYRTGDGPMMVIRPGAVQVEINEHDVTLGWEEGDSRLSALMPRSEYARFIGTGALKPVVTHRPDDVAAAGGASEASGSQPELDKAQGKSGH
;
A
#
# COMPACT_ATOMS: atom_id res chain seq x y z
N MET A 1 1.32 17.53 -50.75
CA MET A 1 0.84 16.15 -50.87
C MET A 1 1.98 15.28 -51.36
N PRO A 2 2.23 14.09 -50.82
CA PRO A 2 2.37 13.71 -49.41
C PRO A 2 3.82 13.24 -49.09
N PRO A 3 4.18 13.05 -47.80
CA PRO A 3 5.42 12.41 -47.37
C PRO A 3 5.34 10.88 -47.58
N GLU A 4 6.37 10.27 -48.17
CA GLU A 4 6.48 8.80 -48.26
C GLU A 4 7.38 8.28 -47.12
N HIS A 5 6.75 8.15 -45.96
CA HIS A 5 7.17 7.18 -44.95
C HIS A 5 6.63 5.83 -45.43
N PRO A 6 7.46 4.82 -45.78
CA PRO A 6 6.91 3.52 -46.09
C PRO A 6 6.26 2.97 -44.82
N ALA A 7 4.95 2.75 -44.89
CA ALA A 7 4.27 1.84 -44.01
C ALA A 7 4.88 0.45 -44.21
N ASP A 8 5.82 0.07 -43.35
CA ASP A 8 5.78 -1.28 -42.83
C ASP A 8 4.84 -1.23 -41.62
N ALA A 9 3.64 -1.72 -41.88
CA ALA A 9 2.60 -1.83 -40.90
C ALA A 9 3.05 -2.83 -39.83
N SER A 10 3.09 -2.35 -38.58
CA SER A 10 2.68 -3.08 -37.38
C SER A 10 2.66 -4.60 -37.53
N THR A 11 3.77 -5.24 -37.22
CA THR A 11 3.76 -6.54 -36.54
C THR A 11 4.66 -6.40 -35.33
N VAL A 12 4.27 -5.51 -34.42
CA VAL A 12 4.35 -5.91 -33.02
C VAL A 12 3.21 -6.90 -32.86
N ASP A 13 3.53 -8.18 -32.89
CA ASP A 13 2.60 -9.22 -32.44
C ASP A 13 2.28 -8.91 -30.97
N PRO A 14 1.02 -8.62 -30.58
CA PRO A 14 0.67 -8.49 -29.17
C PRO A 14 0.55 -9.86 -28.45
N SER A 15 0.91 -10.98 -29.11
CA SER A 15 0.68 -12.35 -28.60
C SER A 15 1.94 -13.06 -28.08
N VAL A 16 3.13 -12.44 -28.20
CA VAL A 16 4.39 -12.86 -27.59
C VAL A 16 5.02 -11.58 -27.02
N GLU A 17 5.10 -11.36 -25.71
CA GLU A 17 5.61 -12.24 -24.66
C GLU A 17 5.08 -11.70 -23.31
N ARG A 18 3.87 -12.10 -22.90
CA ARG A 18 3.57 -13.19 -21.97
C ARG A 18 4.22 -13.08 -20.58
N HIS A 19 3.34 -12.91 -19.59
CA HIS A 19 3.48 -12.90 -18.13
C HIS A 19 3.94 -11.60 -17.48
N ALA A 20 3.03 -10.63 -17.40
CA ALA A 20 2.94 -9.74 -16.24
C ALA A 20 1.93 -10.28 -15.21
N ASP A 21 1.83 -11.62 -15.09
CA ASP A 21 0.91 -12.30 -14.17
C ASP A 21 1.65 -12.89 -12.95
N GLU A 22 3.00 -12.85 -12.90
CA GLU A 22 3.81 -13.64 -11.95
C GLU A 22 4.65 -12.80 -10.97
N ASP A 23 4.46 -11.48 -10.89
CA ASP A 23 5.05 -10.63 -9.84
C ASP A 23 4.04 -9.63 -9.30
N GLN A 24 2.80 -10.08 -9.06
CA GLN A 24 1.83 -9.26 -8.34
C GLN A 24 1.96 -9.58 -6.84
N PRO A 25 2.17 -8.57 -5.97
CA PRO A 25 2.29 -8.82 -4.54
C PRO A 25 1.07 -9.57 -4.02
N LEU A 26 1.31 -10.72 -3.41
CA LEU A 26 0.26 -11.51 -2.77
C LEU A 26 -0.21 -10.77 -1.53
N SER A 27 -1.35 -10.09 -1.66
CA SER A 27 -2.01 -9.40 -0.56
C SER A 27 -2.86 -10.37 0.25
N GLN A 28 -2.57 -10.51 1.53
CA GLN A 28 -3.35 -11.31 2.47
C GLN A 28 -3.52 -10.60 3.81
N SER A 29 -4.50 -11.02 4.60
CA SER A 29 -4.67 -10.54 5.97
C SER A 29 -3.92 -11.46 6.94
N ALA A 30 -3.39 -10.91 8.02
CA ALA A 30 -2.79 -11.67 9.10
C ALA A 30 -3.14 -11.06 10.47
N PHE A 31 -2.88 -11.83 11.52
CA PHE A 31 -3.09 -11.39 12.90
C PHE A 31 -1.78 -11.50 13.68
N VAL A 32 -1.38 -10.39 14.31
CA VAL A 32 -0.24 -10.35 15.22
C VAL A 32 -0.71 -10.83 16.59
N CYS A 33 -0.21 -11.98 17.04
CA CYS A 33 -0.50 -12.57 18.34
C CYS A 33 0.64 -12.40 19.36
N GLY A 34 1.85 -12.12 18.88
CA GLY A 34 3.05 -12.01 19.72
C GLY A 34 3.87 -10.76 19.40
N GLU A 35 5.11 -10.75 19.88
CA GLU A 35 6.05 -9.67 19.62
C GLU A 35 6.60 -9.77 18.19
N VAL A 36 6.08 -8.94 17.30
CA VAL A 36 6.63 -8.75 15.96
C VAL A 36 7.45 -7.47 15.98
N THR A 37 8.73 -7.58 15.67
CA THR A 37 9.65 -6.46 15.66
C THR A 37 9.98 -6.06 14.22
N TYR A 38 10.10 -4.76 13.98
CA TYR A 38 10.41 -4.20 12.67
C TYR A 38 11.38 -3.03 12.79
N ARG A 39 12.02 -2.68 11.67
CA ARG A 39 12.94 -1.54 11.62
C ARG A 39 12.44 -0.52 10.60
N THR A 40 12.31 0.73 11.04
CA THR A 40 12.01 1.85 10.13
C THR A 40 13.33 2.49 9.68
N GLY A 41 13.75 2.21 8.44
CA GLY A 41 15.00 2.73 7.89
C GLY A 41 16.22 2.27 8.71
N ASP A 42 17.03 3.23 9.16
CA ASP A 42 18.16 2.96 10.07
C ASP A 42 17.80 3.11 11.56
N GLY A 43 16.53 3.38 11.86
CA GLY A 43 16.05 3.60 13.23
C GLY A 43 16.13 2.38 14.14
N PRO A 44 15.76 2.55 15.43
CA PRO A 44 15.69 1.46 16.38
C PRO A 44 14.65 0.41 15.96
N MET A 45 14.79 -0.79 16.53
CA MET A 45 13.82 -1.87 16.36
C MET A 45 12.55 -1.51 17.14
N MET A 46 11.42 -1.42 16.45
CA MET A 46 10.09 -1.13 17.01
C MET A 46 9.24 -2.39 17.05
N VAL A 47 8.20 -2.39 17.89
CA VAL A 47 7.28 -3.52 18.06
C VAL A 47 5.92 -3.18 17.46
N ILE A 48 5.35 -4.11 16.70
CA ILE A 48 3.98 -4.03 16.20
C ILE A 48 3.05 -4.51 17.30
N ARG A 49 2.02 -3.72 17.61
CA ARG A 49 1.00 -4.10 18.60
C ARG A 49 0.17 -5.28 18.09
N PRO A 50 -0.32 -6.16 18.98
CA PRO A 50 -1.19 -7.26 18.58
C PRO A 50 -2.48 -6.74 17.95
N GLY A 51 -2.87 -7.32 16.82
CA GLY A 51 -4.00 -6.84 16.02
C GLY A 51 -4.03 -7.39 14.60
N ALA A 52 -5.06 -7.00 13.86
CA ALA A 52 -5.19 -7.32 12.44
C ALA A 52 -4.23 -6.46 11.62
N VAL A 53 -3.51 -7.11 10.70
CA VAL A 53 -2.55 -6.45 9.81
C VAL A 53 -2.77 -6.93 8.38
N GLN A 54 -2.56 -6.05 7.43
CA GLN A 54 -2.47 -6.37 6.01
C GLN A 54 -1.03 -6.79 5.69
N VAL A 55 -0.86 -7.83 4.90
CA VAL A 55 0.44 -8.38 4.50
C VAL A 55 0.49 -8.39 2.98
N GLU A 56 1.47 -7.72 2.41
CA GLU A 56 1.77 -7.74 0.98
C GLU A 56 3.09 -8.50 0.79
N ILE A 57 3.03 -9.66 0.14
CA ILE A 57 4.17 -10.54 -0.05
C ILE A 57 4.73 -10.32 -1.46
N ASN A 58 5.95 -9.79 -1.56
CA ASN A 58 6.72 -9.69 -2.79
C ASN A 58 7.65 -10.90 -2.98
N GLU A 59 8.41 -10.92 -4.08
CA GLU A 59 9.41 -11.95 -4.37
C GLU A 59 10.48 -12.05 -3.26
N HIS A 60 10.98 -10.91 -2.76
CA HIS A 60 12.09 -10.85 -1.81
C HIS A 60 11.72 -10.34 -0.42
N ASP A 61 10.71 -9.48 -0.33
CA ASP A 61 10.30 -8.78 0.88
C ASP A 61 8.81 -8.92 1.16
N VAL A 62 8.42 -8.48 2.35
CA VAL A 62 7.04 -8.46 2.83
C VAL A 62 6.79 -7.10 3.45
N THR A 63 5.69 -6.48 3.04
CA THR A 63 5.19 -5.24 3.65
C THR A 63 4.02 -5.56 4.56
N LEU A 64 4.10 -5.14 5.82
CA LEU A 64 3.02 -5.23 6.79
C LEU A 64 2.39 -3.84 6.97
N GLY A 65 1.09 -3.72 6.76
CA GLY A 65 0.32 -2.49 7.03
C GLY A 65 -0.66 -2.71 8.17
N TRP A 66 -0.75 -1.76 9.10
CA TRP A 66 -1.74 -1.81 10.18
C TRP A 66 -2.18 -0.41 10.62
N GLU A 67 -3.29 -0.34 11.32
CA GLU A 67 -3.81 0.90 11.89
C GLU A 67 -3.47 0.97 13.38
N GLU A 68 -2.87 2.08 13.79
CA GLU A 68 -2.56 2.39 15.19
C GLU A 68 -3.19 3.74 15.55
N GLY A 69 -4.31 3.69 16.28
CA GLY A 69 -5.08 4.90 16.60
C GLY A 69 -5.59 5.57 15.32
N ASP A 70 -5.19 6.82 15.10
CA ASP A 70 -5.47 7.60 13.88
C ASP A 70 -4.37 7.47 12.81
N SER A 71 -3.31 6.70 13.06
CA SER A 71 -2.17 6.57 12.15
C SER A 71 -2.18 5.24 11.42
N ARG A 72 -2.06 5.27 10.09
CA ARG A 72 -1.76 4.08 9.28
C ARG A 72 -0.25 3.88 9.23
N LEU A 73 0.22 2.78 9.79
CA LEU A 73 1.63 2.40 9.84
C LEU A 73 1.91 1.29 8.85
N SER A 74 3.14 1.24 8.38
CA SER A 74 3.63 0.20 7.48
C SER A 74 5.08 -0.14 7.79
N ALA A 75 5.42 -1.43 7.72
CA ALA A 75 6.75 -1.96 7.93
C ALA A 75 7.18 -2.87 6.79
N LEU A 76 8.38 -2.65 6.26
CA LEU A 76 8.98 -3.52 5.25
C LEU A 76 10.01 -4.43 5.91
N MET A 77 9.94 -5.72 5.63
CA MET A 77 10.83 -6.73 6.20
C MET A 77 11.16 -7.82 5.17
N PRO A 78 12.31 -8.49 5.28
CA PRO A 78 12.62 -9.61 4.40
C PRO A 78 11.71 -10.81 4.67
N ARG A 79 11.42 -11.61 3.64
CA ARG A 79 10.60 -12.84 3.77
C ARG A 79 11.10 -13.80 4.84
N SER A 80 12.41 -13.87 5.05
CA SER A 80 13.02 -14.72 6.09
C SER A 80 12.57 -14.33 7.50
N GLU A 81 12.46 -13.03 7.78
CA GLU A 81 11.98 -12.55 9.09
C GLU A 81 10.47 -12.76 9.22
N TYR A 82 9.70 -12.50 8.15
CA TYR A 82 8.27 -12.83 8.13
C TYR A 82 8.03 -14.31 8.44
N ALA A 83 8.71 -15.21 7.74
CA ALA A 83 8.60 -16.66 7.95
C ALA A 83 9.00 -17.07 9.36
N ARG A 84 9.98 -16.39 9.97
CA ARG A 84 10.37 -16.59 11.36
C ARG A 84 9.22 -16.24 12.31
N PHE A 85 8.53 -15.12 12.11
CA PHE A 85 7.37 -14.74 12.93
C PHE A 85 6.20 -15.71 12.79
N ILE A 86 6.01 -16.30 11.60
CA ILE A 86 5.04 -17.40 11.42
C ILE A 86 5.47 -18.62 12.24
N GLY A 87 6.74 -19.02 12.11
CA GLY A 87 7.28 -20.19 12.78
C GLY A 87 7.27 -20.09 14.31
N THR A 88 7.46 -18.89 14.86
CA THR A 88 7.33 -18.63 16.31
C THR A 88 5.88 -18.47 16.77
N GLY A 89 4.92 -18.32 15.84
CA GLY A 89 3.51 -18.06 16.13
C GLY A 89 3.22 -16.61 16.54
N ALA A 90 4.18 -15.70 16.38
CA ALA A 90 3.98 -14.27 16.62
C ALA A 90 3.04 -13.64 15.59
N LEU A 91 2.97 -14.20 14.38
CA LEU A 91 2.08 -13.75 13.31
C LEU A 91 1.34 -14.95 12.71
N LYS A 92 0.05 -14.79 12.43
CA LYS A 92 -0.83 -15.85 11.92
C LYS A 92 -1.53 -15.39 10.65
N PRO A 93 -1.17 -15.91 9.46
CA PRO A 93 -1.81 -15.54 8.21
C PRO A 93 -3.24 -16.07 8.20
N VAL A 94 -4.18 -15.22 7.84
CA VAL A 94 -5.59 -15.55 7.64
C VAL A 94 -5.78 -15.71 6.13
N VAL A 95 -5.58 -16.93 5.64
CA VAL A 95 -5.84 -17.26 4.24
C VAL A 95 -7.35 -17.26 4.05
N THR A 96 -7.91 -16.09 3.76
CA THR A 96 -9.28 -15.99 3.28
C THR A 96 -9.20 -16.16 1.77
N HIS A 97 -9.52 -17.36 1.27
CA HIS A 97 -9.69 -17.57 -0.16
C HIS A 97 -10.94 -16.80 -0.61
N ARG A 98 -10.79 -15.51 -0.86
CA ARG A 98 -11.75 -14.72 -1.61
C ARG A 98 -11.10 -14.45 -2.96
N PRO A 99 -11.54 -15.10 -4.05
CA PRO A 99 -11.08 -14.71 -5.37
C PRO A 99 -11.66 -13.31 -5.63
N ASP A 100 -10.85 -12.48 -6.26
CA ASP A 100 -11.19 -11.18 -6.84
C ASP A 100 -11.04 -9.95 -5.91
N ASP A 101 -9.96 -9.25 -6.23
CA ASP A 101 -9.54 -7.91 -5.84
C ASP A 101 -10.59 -6.89 -6.30
N VAL A 102 -11.55 -6.55 -5.43
CA VAL A 102 -12.34 -5.33 -5.61
C VAL A 102 -12.42 -4.58 -4.28
N ALA A 103 -11.61 -3.53 -4.20
CA ALA A 103 -11.82 -2.30 -3.45
C ALA A 103 -11.61 -2.32 -1.91
N ALA A 104 -10.39 -2.01 -1.46
CA ALA A 104 -10.07 -1.18 -0.28
C ALA A 104 -8.53 -1.12 -0.15
N ALA A 105 -7.82 -0.02 0.04
CA ALA A 105 -8.18 1.24 0.68
C ALA A 105 -7.23 2.35 0.17
N GLY A 106 -7.65 3.04 -0.89
CA GLY A 106 -7.20 4.41 -1.18
C GLY A 106 -7.95 5.37 -0.27
N GLY A 107 -7.50 5.47 0.99
CA GLY A 107 -7.93 6.54 1.88
C GLY A 107 -7.32 7.84 1.40
N ALA A 108 -8.05 8.56 0.54
CA ALA A 108 -7.74 9.94 0.23
C ALA A 108 -7.91 10.77 1.51
N SER A 109 -6.80 10.98 2.22
CA SER A 109 -6.68 12.06 3.19
C SER A 109 -6.65 13.38 2.44
N GLU A 110 -7.83 13.92 2.12
CA GLU A 110 -8.00 15.36 1.89
C GLU A 110 -8.77 15.97 3.07
N ALA A 111 -8.14 15.91 4.25
CA ALA A 111 -8.47 16.84 5.33
C ALA A 111 -7.78 18.18 5.03
N SER A 112 -8.30 18.90 4.03
CA SER A 112 -7.95 20.31 3.80
C SER A 112 -8.75 21.17 4.79
N GLY A 113 -8.32 21.14 6.05
CA GLY A 113 -8.78 22.04 7.09
C GLY A 113 -7.92 23.29 7.10
N SER A 114 -8.31 24.31 6.32
CA SER A 114 -7.82 25.70 6.35
C SER A 114 -8.81 26.50 5.49
N GLN A 115 -9.58 27.51 5.89
CA GLN A 115 -9.57 28.53 6.94
C GLN A 115 -11.02 29.07 7.07
N PRO A 116 -11.52 29.53 8.23
CA PRO A 116 -12.65 30.46 8.23
C PRO A 116 -12.15 31.82 7.74
N GLU A 117 -12.55 32.22 6.52
CA GLU A 117 -12.38 33.59 6.03
C GLU A 117 -13.23 34.51 6.90
N LEU A 118 -12.55 35.28 7.74
CA LEU A 118 -13.11 36.38 8.51
C LEU A 118 -13.56 37.45 7.51
N ASP A 119 -14.87 37.60 7.34
CA ASP A 119 -15.51 38.72 6.65
C ASP A 119 -15.05 40.03 7.32
N LYS A 120 -14.06 40.67 6.72
CA LYS A 120 -13.70 42.06 7.03
C LYS A 120 -14.81 42.93 6.46
N ALA A 121 -15.78 43.22 7.32
CA ALA A 121 -16.75 44.30 7.15
C ALA A 121 -16.03 45.59 6.70
N GLN A 122 -16.07 45.85 5.40
CA GLN A 122 -15.58 47.08 4.81
C GLN A 122 -16.72 48.10 4.86
N GLY A 123 -16.57 49.08 5.74
CA GLY A 123 -17.50 50.18 5.90
C GLY A 123 -17.78 50.87 4.56
N LYS A 124 -19.05 50.86 4.16
CA LYS A 124 -19.58 51.77 3.15
C LYS A 124 -20.16 53.00 3.86
N SER A 125 -19.40 54.08 3.75
CA SER A 125 -19.84 55.47 3.55
C SER A 125 -21.21 55.86 4.11
N GLY A 126 -21.17 56.60 5.22
CA GLY A 126 -22.28 57.46 5.64
C GLY A 126 -22.45 58.64 4.68
N HIS A 127 -23.72 58.97 4.46
CA HIS A 127 -24.24 60.14 3.75
C HIS A 127 -24.24 61.35 4.68
#